data_AF-A0A970BWC3-F1
#
_entry.id   AF-A0A970BWC3-F1
#
_cell.length_a   1.000
_cell.length_b   1.000
_cell.length_c   1.000
_cell.angle_alpha   90.00
_cell.angle_beta   90.00
_cell.angle_gamma   90.00
#
_symmetry.space_group_name_H-M   'P 1'
#
loop_
_entity.id
_entity.type
_entity.pdbx_description
1 polymer ?
#
loop_
_entity_poly.entity_id
_entity_poly.type
_entity_poly.pdbx_seq_one_letter_code
_entity_poly.pdbx_strand_id
1 'polypeptide(L)'
;MDGVRAERVGDRLVLDTGALRREYLWNDGHLVSVSISEAASGYTWALAADAPDLSLPGEAEEGSAGGLEVAEVAATPQEAAHVRAAVTCRLGDVEVRRVFRLYPGCPAIACDIYLRGQAAAERWIERGSQAGALGNVEDWRAVAYADLVAPVV
;
A
#
# COMPACT_ATOMS: atom_id res chain seq x y z
N MET A 1 -26.08 0.79 -0.69
CA MET A 1 -26.08 0.57 0.79
C MET A 1 -25.96 1.91 1.49
N ASP A 2 -26.84 2.27 2.44
CA ASP A 2 -26.77 3.59 3.09
C ASP A 2 -25.44 3.78 3.85
N GLY A 3 -24.76 4.89 3.58
CA GLY A 3 -23.55 5.32 4.30
C GLY A 3 -22.21 4.77 3.78
N VAL A 4 -22.19 3.71 2.95
CA VAL A 4 -20.93 3.19 2.36
C VAL A 4 -20.69 3.81 1.00
N ARG A 5 -19.51 4.40 0.79
CA ARG A 5 -19.11 4.92 -0.53
C ARG A 5 -17.62 4.86 -0.75
N ALA A 6 -17.26 4.67 -2.02
CA ALA A 6 -15.93 4.91 -2.53
C ALA A 6 -16.07 5.84 -3.73
N GLU A 7 -15.50 7.03 -3.66
CA GLU A 7 -15.67 8.04 -4.69
C GLU A 7 -14.42 8.88 -4.87
N ARG A 8 -14.15 9.27 -6.12
CA ARG A 8 -13.12 10.24 -6.46
C ARG A 8 -13.78 11.56 -6.81
N VAL A 9 -13.39 12.62 -6.10
CA VAL A 9 -13.84 13.99 -6.35
C VAL A 9 -12.62 14.87 -6.52
N GLY A 10 -12.41 15.37 -7.73
CA GLY A 10 -11.20 16.12 -8.07
C GLY A 10 -9.94 15.26 -7.86
N ASP A 11 -9.02 15.74 -7.04
CA ASP A 11 -7.77 15.05 -6.69
C ASP A 11 -7.89 14.13 -5.47
N ARG A 12 -9.08 13.99 -4.87
CA ARG A 12 -9.27 13.19 -3.67
C ARG A 12 -10.00 11.90 -3.95
N LEU A 13 -9.57 10.83 -3.28
CA LEU A 13 -10.32 9.59 -3.13
C LEU A 13 -10.81 9.50 -1.69
N VAL A 14 -12.11 9.29 -1.52
CA VAL A 14 -12.76 9.06 -0.23
C VAL A 14 -13.26 7.63 -0.18
N LEU A 15 -12.82 6.88 0.84
CA LEU A 15 -13.34 5.57 1.18
C LEU A 15 -14.06 5.68 2.53
N ASP A 16 -15.35 5.37 2.58
CA ASP A 16 -16.18 5.56 3.77
C ASP A 16 -17.05 4.33 4.01
N THR A 17 -16.89 3.69 5.16
CA THR A 17 -17.71 2.54 5.59
C THR A 17 -18.91 2.97 6.45
N GLY A 18 -19.03 4.26 6.78
CA GLY A 18 -19.92 4.80 7.79
C GLY A 18 -19.35 4.74 9.21
N ALA A 19 -18.40 3.84 9.49
CA ALA A 19 -17.69 3.75 10.78
C ALA A 19 -16.25 4.28 10.68
N LEU A 20 -15.60 4.11 9.52
CA LEU A 20 -14.27 4.59 9.21
C LEU A 20 -14.30 5.31 7.86
N ARG A 21 -13.73 6.52 7.83
CA ARG A 21 -13.49 7.28 6.61
C ARG A 21 -12.00 7.46 6.42
N ARG A 22 -11.49 7.11 5.23
CA ARG A 22 -10.11 7.34 4.83
C ARG A 22 -10.07 8.20 3.58
N GLU A 23 -9.23 9.23 3.62
CA GLU A 23 -9.02 10.15 2.50
C GLU A 23 -7.60 10.01 1.96
N TYR A 24 -7.49 10.08 0.64
CA TYR A 24 -6.23 10.06 -0.07
C TYR A 24 -6.15 11.20 -1.07
N LEU A 25 -4.93 11.71 -1.31
CA LEU A 25 -4.63 12.35 -2.59
C LEU A 25 -4.51 11.26 -3.64
N TRP A 26 -5.06 11.52 -4.82
CA TRP A 26 -5.13 10.56 -5.91
C TRP A 26 -3.77 10.27 -6.53
N ASN A 27 -3.01 11.32 -6.83
CA ASN A 27 -1.67 11.25 -7.42
C ASN A 27 -1.59 10.22 -8.57
N ASP A 28 -2.46 10.39 -9.57
CA ASP A 28 -2.65 9.48 -10.71
C ASP A 28 -2.79 7.99 -10.34
N GLY A 29 -3.51 7.74 -9.25
CA GLY A 29 -3.79 6.41 -8.70
C GLY A 29 -2.70 5.90 -7.74
N HIS A 30 -1.57 6.59 -7.62
CA HIS A 30 -0.51 6.29 -6.67
C HIS A 30 -0.76 6.99 -5.32
N LEU A 31 -1.77 6.48 -4.62
CA LEU A 31 -2.43 7.15 -3.49
C LEU A 31 -1.48 7.57 -2.36
N VAL A 32 -1.70 8.78 -1.86
CA VAL A 32 -1.04 9.35 -0.67
C VAL A 32 -2.08 9.49 0.44
N SER A 33 -1.87 8.87 1.59
CA SER A 33 -2.81 8.98 2.72
C SER A 33 -2.88 10.40 3.31
N VAL A 34 -4.08 10.95 3.43
CA VAL A 34 -4.34 12.30 3.97
C VAL A 34 -4.90 12.24 5.39
N SER A 35 -5.92 11.39 5.60
CA SER A 35 -6.55 11.30 6.91
C SER A 35 -7.29 9.99 7.11
N ILE A 36 -7.49 9.65 8.38
CA ILE A 36 -8.39 8.59 8.83
C ILE A 36 -9.30 9.22 9.89
N SER A 37 -10.61 9.04 9.76
CA SER A 37 -11.61 9.52 10.71
C SER A 37 -12.45 8.34 11.17
N GLU A 38 -12.73 8.23 12.47
CA GLU A 38 -13.69 7.26 13.00
C GLU A 38 -14.98 7.94 13.45
N ALA A 39 -16.12 7.29 13.19
CA ALA A 39 -17.42 7.86 13.51
C ALA A 39 -17.77 7.79 15.00
N ALA A 40 -17.22 6.81 15.74
CA ALA A 40 -17.60 6.55 17.13
C ALA A 40 -17.22 7.71 18.07
N SER A 41 -16.01 8.25 17.93
CA SER A 41 -15.55 9.42 18.70
C SER A 41 -15.59 10.73 17.90
N GLY A 42 -15.71 10.65 16.57
CA GLY A 42 -15.52 11.78 15.67
C GLY A 42 -14.06 12.21 15.52
N TYR A 43 -13.11 11.45 16.08
CA TYR A 43 -11.70 11.78 16.01
C TYR A 43 -11.15 11.58 14.59
N THR A 44 -10.26 12.49 14.19
CA THR A 44 -9.56 12.45 12.90
C THR A 44 -8.06 12.44 13.14
N TRP A 45 -7.40 11.39 12.65
CA TRP A 45 -5.95 11.37 12.46
C TRP A 45 -5.62 12.05 11.13
N ALA A 46 -4.90 13.17 11.20
CA ALA A 46 -4.25 13.75 10.03
C ALA A 46 -2.96 12.97 9.74
N LEU A 47 -2.78 12.56 8.48
CA LEU A 47 -1.60 11.84 8.01
C LEU A 47 -0.80 12.82 7.13
N ALA A 48 0.37 13.22 7.62
CA ALA A 48 1.24 14.19 6.94
C ALA A 48 2.22 13.46 6.00
N ALA A 49 1.69 12.62 5.11
CA ALA A 49 2.51 11.94 4.10
C ALA A 49 2.83 12.89 2.94
N ASP A 50 4.10 13.00 2.58
CA ASP A 50 4.61 13.71 1.40
C ASP A 50 4.94 12.76 0.24
N ALA A 51 4.84 11.45 0.48
CA ALA A 51 5.07 10.39 -0.50
C ALA A 51 3.89 9.41 -0.57
N PRO A 52 3.73 8.68 -1.69
CA PRO A 52 2.74 7.62 -1.84
C PRO A 52 2.84 6.54 -0.76
N ASP A 53 1.72 5.91 -0.43
CA ASP A 53 1.66 4.83 0.56
C ASP A 53 2.50 3.60 0.17
N LEU A 54 2.73 3.41 -1.12
CA LEU A 54 3.43 2.27 -1.70
C LEU A 54 4.71 2.78 -2.33
N SER A 55 5.85 2.20 -1.97
CA SER A 55 7.10 2.41 -2.69
C SER A 55 7.64 1.04 -3.09
N LEU A 56 7.95 0.88 -4.37
CA LEU A 56 8.56 -0.33 -4.91
C LEU A 56 10.01 0.01 -5.29
N PRO A 57 11.01 -0.58 -4.63
CA PRO A 57 12.41 -0.24 -4.88
C PRO A 57 12.77 -0.39 -6.36
N GLY A 58 13.37 0.64 -6.95
CA GLY A 58 13.80 0.64 -8.35
C GLY A 58 12.70 0.95 -9.36
N GLU A 59 11.44 1.12 -8.93
CA GLU A 59 10.35 1.58 -9.81
C GLU A 59 10.18 3.10 -9.76
N ALA A 60 9.35 3.62 -10.66
CA ALA A 60 9.00 5.04 -10.67
C ALA A 60 8.22 5.43 -9.40
N GLU A 61 8.58 6.56 -8.81
CA GLU A 61 7.86 7.17 -7.67
C GLU A 61 6.55 7.83 -8.11
N GLU A 62 6.51 8.34 -9.35
CA GLU A 62 5.33 8.98 -9.94
C GLU A 62 4.40 7.92 -10.57
N GLY A 63 3.12 8.00 -10.19
CA GLY A 63 2.06 7.19 -10.78
C GLY A 63 1.64 7.70 -12.15
N SER A 64 1.18 6.80 -13.01
CA SER A 64 0.55 7.15 -14.28
C SER A 64 -0.64 6.25 -14.60
N ALA A 65 -1.48 6.67 -15.55
CA ALA A 65 -2.66 5.93 -16.01
C ALA A 65 -3.62 5.52 -14.87
N GLY A 66 -3.82 6.43 -13.91
CA GLY A 66 -4.69 6.23 -12.76
C GLY A 66 -6.14 5.91 -13.15
N GLY A 67 -6.69 4.82 -12.62
CA GLY A 67 -8.08 4.41 -12.82
C GLY A 67 -8.79 4.03 -11.52
N LEU A 68 -10.09 4.33 -11.43
CA LEU A 68 -10.96 3.91 -10.33
C LEU A 68 -12.16 3.12 -10.87
N GLU A 69 -12.33 1.90 -10.39
CA GLU A 69 -13.52 1.08 -10.63
C GLU A 69 -14.23 0.84 -9.30
N VAL A 70 -15.53 1.14 -9.23
CA VAL A 70 -16.34 0.93 -8.02
C VAL A 70 -17.52 0.02 -8.36
N ALA A 71 -17.76 -0.99 -7.52
CA ALA A 71 -18.87 -1.92 -7.68
C ALA A 71 -19.46 -2.31 -6.32
N GLU A 72 -20.78 -2.47 -6.27
CA GLU A 72 -21.43 -3.19 -5.18
C GLU A 72 -21.24 -4.71 -5.39
N VAL A 73 -20.87 -5.40 -4.32
CA VAL A 73 -20.69 -6.86 -4.31
C VAL A 73 -21.76 -7.45 -3.40
N ALA A 74 -22.57 -8.35 -3.97
CA ALA A 74 -23.59 -9.07 -3.22
C ALA A 74 -22.96 -10.05 -2.23
N ALA A 75 -23.69 -10.34 -1.15
CA ALA A 75 -23.25 -11.34 -0.17
C ALA A 75 -23.17 -12.74 -0.80
N THR A 76 -22.20 -13.51 -0.33
CA THR A 76 -22.01 -14.94 -0.60
C THR A 76 -21.94 -15.69 0.75
N PRO A 77 -21.96 -17.03 0.76
CA PRO A 77 -21.76 -17.78 2.01
C PRO A 77 -20.42 -17.52 2.70
N GLN A 78 -19.40 -17.05 1.97
CA GLN A 78 -18.05 -16.82 2.47
C GLN A 78 -17.76 -15.34 2.74
N GLU A 79 -18.55 -14.42 2.18
CA GLU A 79 -18.26 -13.00 2.21
C GLU A 79 -19.53 -12.16 2.33
N ALA A 80 -19.54 -11.18 3.25
CA ALA A 80 -20.64 -10.25 3.40
C ALA A 80 -20.72 -9.26 2.22
N ALA A 81 -21.92 -8.71 1.99
CA ALA A 81 -22.10 -7.65 1.00
C ALA A 81 -21.25 -6.42 1.34
N HIS A 82 -20.64 -5.82 0.32
CA HIS A 82 -19.71 -4.71 0.50
C HIS A 82 -19.60 -3.86 -0.78
N VAL A 83 -19.00 -2.69 -0.66
CA VAL A 83 -18.54 -1.92 -1.82
C VAL A 83 -17.08 -2.27 -2.08
N ARG A 84 -16.76 -2.60 -3.33
CA ARG A 84 -15.40 -2.82 -3.79
C ARG A 84 -14.93 -1.63 -4.62
N ALA A 85 -13.79 -1.06 -4.25
CA ALA A 85 -13.13 -0.01 -5.03
C ALA A 85 -11.76 -0.51 -5.47
N ALA A 86 -11.52 -0.57 -6.78
CA ALA A 86 -10.23 -0.91 -7.33
C ALA A 86 -9.56 0.34 -7.89
N VAL A 87 -8.41 0.69 -7.34
CA VAL A 87 -7.54 1.74 -7.85
C VAL A 87 -6.40 1.10 -8.62
N THR A 88 -6.16 1.55 -9.84
CA THR A 88 -5.04 1.10 -10.67
C THR A 88 -4.13 2.26 -11.01
N CYS A 89 -2.83 2.01 -11.09
CA CYS A 89 -1.85 2.91 -11.68
C CYS A 89 -0.68 2.12 -12.27
N ARG A 90 0.22 2.80 -12.99
CA ARG A 90 1.51 2.27 -13.43
C ARG A 90 2.65 3.00 -12.75
N LEU A 91 3.63 2.24 -12.30
CA LEU A 91 4.94 2.66 -11.81
C LEU A 91 5.97 2.09 -12.78
N GLY A 92 6.37 2.87 -13.79
CA GLY A 92 7.15 2.36 -14.92
C GLY A 92 6.40 1.24 -15.67
N ASP A 93 7.05 0.08 -15.79
CA ASP A 93 6.50 -1.11 -16.47
C ASP A 93 5.70 -2.04 -15.53
N VAL A 94 5.51 -1.64 -14.27
CA VAL A 94 4.69 -2.35 -13.28
C VAL A 94 3.32 -1.67 -13.14
N GLU A 95 2.26 -2.43 -13.41
CA GLU A 95 0.89 -2.07 -13.07
C GLU A 95 0.57 -2.50 -11.64
N VAL A 96 0.09 -1.56 -10.84
CA VAL A 96 -0.36 -1.76 -9.46
C VAL A 96 -1.88 -1.68 -9.44
N ARG A 97 -2.53 -2.64 -8.79
CA ARG A 97 -3.97 -2.62 -8.49
C ARG A 97 -4.21 -2.79 -7.00
N ARG A 98 -4.76 -1.77 -6.35
CA ARG A 98 -5.21 -1.80 -4.95
C ARG A 98 -6.72 -2.03 -4.93
N VAL A 99 -7.16 -3.15 -4.37
CA VAL A 99 -8.60 -3.49 -4.25
C VAL A 99 -9.02 -3.32 -2.80
N PHE A 100 -9.81 -2.28 -2.56
CA PHE A 100 -10.40 -1.98 -1.27
C PHE A 100 -11.76 -2.65 -1.13
N ARG A 101 -12.02 -3.24 0.04
CA ARG A 101 -13.35 -3.76 0.44
C ARG A 101 -13.89 -2.96 1.61
N LEU A 102 -15.03 -2.30 1.39
CA LEU A 102 -15.71 -1.44 2.34
C LEU A 102 -16.99 -2.13 2.81
N TYR A 103 -16.93 -2.74 3.99
CA TYR A 103 -18.09 -3.38 4.62
C TYR A 103 -18.88 -2.33 5.43
N PRO A 104 -20.22 -2.28 5.32
CA PRO A 104 -21.04 -1.32 6.06
C PRO A 104 -20.81 -1.37 7.57
N GLY A 105 -20.59 -0.22 8.19
CA GLY A 105 -20.39 -0.06 9.63
C GLY A 105 -19.09 -0.69 10.17
N CYS A 106 -18.16 -1.12 9.31
CA CYS A 106 -16.92 -1.74 9.73
C CYS A 106 -15.84 -0.69 10.04
N PRO A 107 -15.17 -0.73 11.21
CA PRO A 107 -14.09 0.20 11.57
C PRO A 107 -12.75 -0.13 10.86
N ALA A 108 -12.80 -0.85 9.73
CA ALA A 108 -11.63 -1.26 8.97
C ALA A 108 -11.96 -1.31 7.47
N ILE A 109 -10.93 -1.05 6.65
CA ILE A 109 -10.98 -1.20 5.20
C ILE A 109 -9.90 -2.20 4.81
N ALA A 110 -10.30 -3.35 4.27
CA ALA A 110 -9.36 -4.32 3.74
C ALA A 110 -8.82 -3.83 2.39
N CYS A 111 -7.54 -4.07 2.12
CA CYS A 111 -6.88 -3.71 0.86
C CYS A 111 -5.98 -4.85 0.39
N ASP A 112 -6.28 -5.42 -0.77
CA ASP A 112 -5.37 -6.34 -1.44
C ASP A 112 -4.59 -5.59 -2.51
N ILE A 113 -3.30 -5.90 -2.64
CA ILE A 113 -2.42 -5.29 -3.65
C ILE A 113 -2.02 -6.37 -4.66
N TYR A 114 -2.27 -6.10 -5.93
CA TYR A 114 -1.86 -6.93 -7.05
C TYR A 114 -0.84 -6.17 -7.88
N LEU A 115 0.20 -6.88 -8.30
CA LEU A 115 1.27 -6.35 -9.16
C LEU A 115 1.31 -7.18 -10.44
N ARG A 116 1.44 -6.52 -11.59
CA ARG A 116 1.61 -7.16 -12.89
C ARG A 116 2.60 -6.36 -13.73
N GLY A 117 3.47 -7.03 -14.47
CA GLY A 117 4.38 -6.38 -15.40
C GLY A 117 5.81 -6.86 -15.20
N GLN A 118 6.76 -6.04 -15.64
CA GLN A 118 8.18 -6.28 -15.43
C GLN A 118 8.72 -5.24 -14.47
N ALA A 119 9.29 -5.69 -13.35
CA ALA A 119 10.00 -4.81 -12.43
C ALA A 119 11.30 -4.33 -13.07
N ALA A 120 11.57 -3.04 -12.99
CA ALA A 120 12.83 -2.42 -13.36
C ALA A 120 13.96 -2.77 -12.40
N ALA A 121 13.64 -3.14 -11.16
CA ALA A 121 14.65 -3.54 -10.21
C ALA A 121 15.41 -4.78 -10.65
N GLU A 122 16.74 -4.68 -10.67
CA GLU A 122 17.62 -5.82 -10.94
C GLU A 122 17.35 -6.99 -9.98
N ARG A 123 16.90 -6.68 -8.74
CA ARG A 123 16.66 -7.67 -7.70
C ARG A 123 15.79 -7.13 -6.54
N TRP A 124 14.50 -7.46 -6.50
CA TRP A 124 13.65 -7.24 -5.31
C TRP A 124 13.93 -8.26 -4.18
N ILE A 125 14.52 -9.39 -4.52
CA ILE A 125 14.85 -10.47 -3.57
C ILE A 125 16.33 -10.78 -3.69
N GLU A 126 17.11 -10.48 -2.66
CA GLU A 126 18.44 -11.07 -2.54
C GLU A 126 18.30 -12.59 -2.62
N ARG A 127 18.78 -13.24 -3.69
CA ARG A 127 19.15 -14.67 -3.62
C ARG A 127 20.09 -14.73 -2.42
N GLY A 128 19.62 -15.35 -1.35
CA GLY A 128 20.42 -15.54 -0.15
C GLY A 128 21.78 -16.04 -0.56
N SER A 129 22.84 -15.50 0.05
CA SER A 129 24.15 -16.12 0.01
C SER A 129 23.93 -17.61 0.22
N GLN A 130 24.43 -18.45 -0.69
CA GLN A 130 24.36 -19.89 -0.48
C GLN A 130 24.90 -20.14 0.93
N ALA A 131 24.11 -20.69 1.83
CA ALA A 131 24.52 -20.90 3.21
C ALA A 131 25.77 -21.79 3.34
N GLY A 132 26.19 -22.45 2.25
CA GLY A 132 27.47 -23.15 2.12
C GLY A 132 28.70 -22.26 1.81
N ALA A 133 28.53 -20.93 1.67
CA ALA A 133 29.61 -19.96 1.46
C ALA A 133 29.88 -19.08 2.70
N LEU A 134 29.08 -19.23 3.77
CA LEU A 134 29.49 -18.78 5.09
C LEU A 134 30.57 -19.76 5.54
N GLY A 135 31.84 -19.34 5.47
CA GLY A 135 32.95 -20.12 6.01
C GLY A 135 32.67 -20.53 7.45
N ASN A 136 33.29 -21.63 7.89
CA ASN A 136 33.16 -22.12 9.26
C ASN A 136 33.39 -20.95 10.24
N VAL A 137 32.58 -20.88 11.30
CA VAL A 137 32.67 -19.87 12.39
C VAL A 137 34.09 -19.77 13.01
N GLU A 138 34.92 -20.79 12.77
CA GLU A 138 36.28 -20.94 13.28
C GLU A 138 37.32 -20.11 12.51
N ASP A 139 36.96 -19.54 11.35
CA ASP A 139 37.80 -18.61 10.60
C ASP A 139 37.65 -17.17 11.14
N TRP A 140 38.11 -16.97 12.38
CA TRP A 140 38.04 -15.69 13.12
C TRP A 140 38.74 -14.52 12.41
N ARG A 141 39.54 -14.79 11.37
CA ARG A 141 40.20 -13.75 10.56
C ARG A 141 39.23 -12.97 9.66
N ALA A 142 38.03 -13.51 9.38
CA ALA A 142 37.00 -12.80 8.63
C ALA A 142 36.16 -11.83 9.48
N VAL A 143 36.26 -11.89 10.81
CA VAL A 143 35.43 -11.08 11.74
C VAL A 143 36.08 -9.73 12.09
N ALA A 144 37.35 -9.50 11.72
CA ALA A 144 38.13 -8.39 12.26
C ALA A 144 38.06 -7.05 11.47
N TYR A 145 37.13 -6.86 10.53
CA TYR A 145 37.10 -5.60 9.75
C TYR A 145 35.70 -5.10 9.39
N ALA A 146 34.80 -5.01 10.36
CA ALA A 146 33.55 -4.26 10.18
C ALA A 146 33.19 -3.33 11.36
N ASP A 147 33.86 -3.44 12.52
CA ASP A 147 33.38 -2.82 13.76
C ASP A 147 34.19 -1.63 14.30
N LEU A 148 35.07 -0.98 13.52
CA LEU A 148 35.87 0.14 14.04
C LEU A 148 36.04 1.31 13.07
N VAL A 149 34.94 2.01 12.72
CA VAL A 149 34.88 3.49 12.69
C VAL A 149 33.41 3.96 12.83
N ALA A 150 33.02 4.49 14.00
CA ALA A 150 31.79 5.27 14.23
C ALA A 150 32.08 6.78 14.14
N PRO A 151 31.09 7.69 13.95
CA PRO A 151 30.23 8.17 15.05
C PRO A 151 28.74 8.35 14.66
N VAL A 152 27.77 8.13 15.57
CA VAL A 152 27.17 9.06 16.56
C VAL A 152 26.79 10.43 15.97
N VAL A 153 25.46 10.66 15.89
CA VAL A 153 24.82 11.97 16.11
C VAL A 153 24.17 11.92 17.48
#